data_AF-A0A5K1FAD6-F1
#
_entry.id   AF-A0A5K1FAD6-F1
#
_cell.length_a   1.000
_cell.length_b   1.000
_cell.length_c   1.000
_cell.angle_alpha   90.00
_cell.angle_beta   90.00
_cell.angle_gamma   90.00
#
_symmetry.space_group_name_H-M   'P 1'
#
loop_
_entity.id
_entity.type
_entity.pdbx_description
1 polymer ?
#
loop_
_entity_poly.entity_id
_entity_poly.type
_entity_poly.pdbx_seq_one_letter_code
_entity_poly.pdbx_strand_id
1 'polypeptide(L)' 'NYGPVQDVRIPCQQKRMFGFVTFVYPETVRLILTKGNPHFVCGARVLVKPYREKPRLVD' A
#
# COMPACT_ATOMS: atom_id res chain seq x y z
N ASN A 1 -12.31 0.83 9.51
CA ASN A 1 -12.25 1.31 8.11
C ASN A 1 -11.35 2.55 8.05
N TYR A 2 -10.53 2.75 7.01
CA TYR A 2 -9.48 3.80 6.98
C TYR A 2 -9.85 5.06 6.19
N GLY A 3 -10.86 5.00 5.32
CA GLY A 3 -11.29 6.12 4.48
C GLY A 3 -11.43 5.73 3.02
N PRO A 4 -11.86 6.65 2.15
CA PRO A 4 -12.05 6.38 0.73
C PRO A 4 -10.72 6.11 0.01
N VAL A 5 -10.73 5.07 -0.80
CA VAL A 5 -9.61 4.66 -1.66
C VAL A 5 -9.76 5.35 -3.01
N GLN A 6 -8.69 5.97 -3.49
CA GLN A 6 -8.63 6.60 -4.81
C GLN A 6 -8.24 5.60 -5.90
N ASP A 7 -7.27 4.72 -5.62
CA ASP A 7 -6.76 3.75 -6.61
C ASP A 7 -6.17 2.50 -5.93
N VAL A 8 -6.23 1.36 -6.64
CA VAL A 8 -5.65 0.08 -6.22
C VAL A 8 -4.92 -0.56 -7.39
N ARG A 9 -3.62 -0.87 -7.21
CA ARG A 9 -2.80 -1.55 -8.22
C ARG A 9 -2.16 -2.79 -7.63
N ILE A 10 -2.41 -3.95 -8.22
CA ILE A 10 -1.80 -5.22 -7.80
C ILE A 10 -0.98 -5.77 -8.98
N PRO A 11 0.34 -5.53 -9.00
CA PRO A 11 1.20 -6.08 -10.04
C PRO A 11 1.22 -7.61 -9.98
N CYS A 12 0.91 -8.27 -11.10
CA CYS A 12 1.08 -9.70 -11.24
C CYS A 12 2.57 -10.04 -11.46
N GLN A 13 3.36 -10.06 -10.38
CA GLN A 13 4.75 -10.49 -10.41
C GLN A 13 4.88 -11.93 -9.88
N GLN A 14 5.55 -12.81 -10.62
CA GLN A 14 5.69 -14.24 -10.30
C GLN A 14 6.25 -14.55 -8.90
N LYS A 15 7.01 -13.63 -8.27
CA LYS A 15 7.78 -13.90 -7.05
C LYS A 15 7.41 -13.08 -5.81
N ARG A 16 6.53 -12.08 -5.90
CA ARG A 16 6.12 -11.28 -4.72
C ARG A 16 4.69 -10.75 -4.85
N MET A 17 3.83 -11.17 -3.92
CA MET A 17 2.50 -10.59 -3.74
C MET A 17 2.60 -9.28 -2.96
N PHE A 18 2.63 -8.16 -3.66
CA PHE A 18 2.43 -6.84 -3.06
C PHE A 18 1.46 -6.04 -3.92
N GLY A 19 0.79 -5.07 -3.31
CA GLY A 19 -0.09 -4.13 -3.99
C GLY A 19 0.19 -2.71 -3.54
N PHE A 20 -0.38 -1.77 -4.27
CA PHE A 20 -0.37 -0.35 -3.97
C PHE A 20 -1.80 0.12 -3.78
N VAL A 21 -2.02 0.92 -2.74
CA VAL A 21 -3.31 1.56 -2.46
C VAL A 21 -3.05 3.04 -2.29
N THR A 22 -3.75 3.85 -3.08
CA THR A 22 -3.75 5.32 -2.93
C THR A 22 -5.04 5.72 -2.23
N PHE A 23 -4.94 6.47 -1.15
CA PHE A 23 -6.10 7.02 -0.44
C PHE A 23 -6.37 8.45 -0.90
N VAL A 24 -7.64 8.87 -0.87
CA VAL A 24 -8.03 10.25 -1.20
C VAL A 24 -7.42 11.25 -0.21
N TYR A 25 -7.33 10.87 1.07
CA TYR A 25 -6.80 11.73 2.13
C TYR A 25 -5.40 11.28 2.58
N PRO A 26 -4.37 12.16 2.54
CA PRO A 26 -3.03 11.81 2.98
C PRO A 26 -2.95 11.50 4.49
N GLU A 27 -3.86 12.05 5.29
CA GLU A 27 -3.99 11.77 6.73
C GLU A 27 -4.28 10.29 6.99
N THR A 28 -5.06 9.65 6.10
CA THR A 28 -5.32 8.21 6.17
C THR A 28 -4.03 7.41 6.05
N VAL A 29 -3.13 7.79 5.13
CA VAL A 29 -1.84 7.11 4.96
C VAL A 29 -0.98 7.28 6.21
N ARG A 30 -0.95 8.48 6.80
CA ARG A 30 -0.23 8.72 8.06
C ARG A 30 -0.78 7.82 9.17
N LEU A 31 -2.09 7.84 9.38
CA LEU A 31 -2.76 7.02 10.40
C LEU A 31 -2.45 5.52 10.24
N ILE A 32 -2.49 5.00 9.01
CA ILE A 32 -2.15 3.60 8.72
C ILE A 32 -0.70 3.32 9.12
N LEU A 33 0.25 4.17 8.74
CA LEU A 33 1.67 3.99 9.02
C LEU A 33 2.00 4.12 10.52
N THR A 34 1.34 5.01 11.26
CA THR A 34 1.60 5.19 12.70
C THR A 34 1.14 4.00 13.55
N LYS A 35 0.19 3.20 13.05
CA LYS A 35 -0.22 1.95 13.72
C LYS A 35 0.88 0.89 13.75
N GLY A 36 1.91 1.02 12.92
CA GLY A 36 2.99 0.05 12.81
C GLY A 36 2.56 -1.24 12.11
N ASN A 37 3.42 -2.26 12.17
CA ASN A 37 3.20 -3.55 11.52
C ASN A 37 3.09 -4.67 12.56
N PRO A 38 2.36 -5.78 12.27
CA PRO A 38 1.69 -6.10 11.01
C PRO A 38 0.25 -5.58 10.92
N HIS A 39 -0.27 -5.51 9.70
CA HIS A 39 -1.70 -5.38 9.45
C HIS A 39 -2.29 -6.73 9.04
N PHE A 40 -3.62 -6.85 9.11
CA PHE A 40 -4.35 -8.05 8.70
C PHE A 40 -5.38 -7.72 7.62
N VAL A 41 -5.35 -8.46 6.52
CA VAL A 41 -6.32 -8.36 5.41
C VAL A 41 -6.86 -9.76 5.14
N CYS A 42 -8.16 -9.96 5.28
CA CYS A 42 -8.81 -11.29 5.19
C CYS A 42 -8.12 -12.34 6.08
N GLY A 43 -7.61 -11.95 7.25
CA GLY A 43 -6.87 -12.84 8.18
C GLY A 43 -5.39 -13.06 7.85
N ALA A 44 -4.90 -12.65 6.67
CA ALA A 44 -3.50 -12.75 6.30
C ALA A 44 -2.68 -11.58 6.86
N ARG A 45 -1.49 -11.88 7.41
CA ARG A 45 -0.52 -10.87 7.87
C ARG A 45 0.10 -10.17 6.66
N VAL A 46 -0.01 -8.85 6.59
CA VAL A 46 0.60 -8.01 5.56
C VAL A 46 1.47 -6.92 6.17
N LEU A 47 2.50 -6.53 5.43
CA LEU A 47 3.37 -5.42 5.80
C LEU A 47 2.99 -4.19 4.99
N VAL A 48 2.85 -3.06 5.68
CA VAL A 48 2.60 -1.76 5.07
C VAL A 48 3.83 -0.89 5.23
N LYS A 49 4.17 -0.18 4.15
CA LYS A 49 5.27 0.78 4.09
C LYS A 49 4.88 1.94 3.18
N PRO A 50 5.53 3.11 3.30
CA PRO A 50 5.32 4.22 2.38
C PRO A 50 5.57 3.78 0.93
N TYR A 51 4.75 4.27 0.02
CA TYR A 51 5.03 4.12 -1.40
C TYR A 51 6.36 4.82 -1.74
N ARG A 52 7.21 4.14 -2.51
CA ARG A 52 8.40 4.73 -3.11
C ARG A 52 8.23 4.65 -4.61
N GLU A 53 8.27 5.80 -5.27
CA GLU A 53 8.34 5.86 -6.72
C GLU A 53 9.60 5.13 -7.18
N LYS A 54 9.44 4.23 -8.15
CA LYS A 54 10.60 3.72 -8.88
C LYS A 54 10.94 4.76 -9.94
N PRO A 55 12.22 5.14 -10.11
CA PRO A 55 12.60 5.95 -11.26
C PRO A 55 12.12 5.24 -12.51
N ARG A 56 11.41 5.97 -13.38
CA ARG A 56 11.11 5.50 -14.72
C ARG A 56 12.48 5.38 -15.40
N LEU A 57 12.85 4.18 -15.86
CA LEU A 57 14.00 4.04 -16.73
C LEU A 57 13.66 4.87 -17.98
N VAL A 58 14.28 6.03 -18.09
CA VAL A 58 14.33 6.78 -19.34
C VAL A 58 15.45 6.11 -20.12
N ASP A 59 15.12 5.54 -21.27
CA ASP A 59 16.10 5.06 -22.25
C ASP A 59 16.88 6.26 -22.80
#